data_AF-H3B8Z0-F1
#
_entry.id   AF-H3B8Z0-F1
#
_cell.length_a   1.000
_cell.length_b   1.000
_cell.length_c   1.000
_cell.angle_alpha   90.00
_cell.angle_beta   90.00
_cell.angle_gamma   90.00
#
_symmetry.space_group_name_H-M   'P 1'
#
loop_
_entity.id
_entity.type
_entity.pdbx_description
1 polymer ?
#
loop_
_entity_poly.entity_id
_entity_poly.type
_entity_poly.pdbx_seq_one_letter_code
_entity_poly.pdbx_strand_id
1 'polypeptide(L)'
;MDFLTLFLIYSVLVLTSIVLIIKYPGQDESFLRRVFNSLTKIISPVIPLWLQTATHHFLHKLFHTRNAIFLILHFVLEAAVYGEYTWEVFQYCRELGFSLPSLLVPYFLLAVKSYFFYLCCITDPGTITKLNHESLLQVYMYDEVLYQKFIVCPTCNLRKPARSKHCRVCNRCVHRFDHHCVWVNNCIGALNTRYFLIYLITLSAMAVNIAALTLSLLIQVVVMSNMMQGSYIDADGQQRAVELTFVIQHLFLTFPRIVFMLGFLIVLFLLLGGYSCFHVYLILINQTSNEWYKSRSYSYQQSMQCQQFSEGYRHAPHKKNTYSKGLLKNILEIIKPLAGEEKNKKDD
;
A
#
# COMPACT_ATOMS: atom_id res chain seq x y z
N MET A 1 -9.64 3.52 -35.66
CA MET A 1 -8.60 3.66 -34.63
C MET A 1 -8.03 2.29 -34.36
N ASP A 2 -6.72 2.13 -34.46
CA ASP A 2 -6.04 0.92 -34.05
C ASP A 2 -6.35 0.65 -32.56
N PHE A 3 -6.67 -0.60 -32.25
CA PHE A 3 -6.92 -1.09 -30.90
C PHE A 3 -5.79 -0.71 -29.93
N LEU A 4 -4.52 -0.75 -30.38
CA LEU A 4 -3.38 -0.30 -29.59
C LEU A 4 -3.49 1.19 -29.21
N THR A 5 -4.02 2.02 -30.12
CA THR A 5 -4.27 3.44 -29.83
C THR A 5 -5.32 3.59 -28.74
N LEU A 6 -6.41 2.80 -28.78
CA LEU A 6 -7.46 2.84 -27.76
C LEU A 6 -6.94 2.34 -26.39
N PHE A 7 -6.14 1.27 -26.39
CA PHE A 7 -5.52 0.73 -25.18
C PHE A 7 -4.49 1.69 -24.57
N LEU A 8 -3.66 2.33 -25.40
CA LEU A 8 -2.71 3.35 -24.93
C LEU A 8 -3.45 4.57 -24.41
N ILE A 9 -4.51 5.02 -25.07
CA ILE A 9 -5.38 6.09 -24.57
C ILE A 9 -5.94 5.68 -23.21
N TYR A 10 -6.52 4.49 -23.07
CA TYR A 10 -7.09 4.02 -21.80
C TYR A 10 -6.03 3.92 -20.69
N SER A 11 -4.87 3.33 -20.98
CA SER A 11 -3.78 3.18 -20.03
C SER A 11 -3.20 4.53 -19.61
N VAL A 12 -3.00 5.45 -20.55
CA VAL A 12 -2.57 6.83 -20.26
C VAL A 12 -3.62 7.54 -19.44
N LEU A 13 -4.92 7.38 -19.74
CA LEU A 13 -6.01 8.03 -19.01
C LEU A 13 -6.12 7.51 -17.58
N VAL A 14 -5.94 6.20 -17.36
CA VAL A 14 -5.88 5.58 -16.03
C VAL A 14 -4.63 6.04 -15.27
N LEU A 15 -3.45 6.00 -15.90
CA LEU A 15 -2.19 6.41 -15.26
C LEU A 15 -2.17 7.91 -14.94
N THR A 16 -2.66 8.75 -15.84
CA THR A 16 -2.81 10.20 -15.59
C THR A 16 -3.83 10.46 -14.48
N SER A 17 -4.95 9.74 -14.44
CA SER A 17 -5.90 9.82 -13.33
C SER A 17 -5.25 9.46 -12.00
N ILE A 18 -4.45 8.39 -11.95
CA ILE A 18 -3.68 7.98 -10.77
C ILE A 18 -2.66 9.06 -10.37
N VAL A 19 -1.92 9.61 -11.34
CA VAL A 19 -0.91 10.66 -11.09
C VAL A 19 -1.55 11.97 -10.61
N LEU A 20 -2.68 12.37 -11.17
CA LEU A 20 -3.44 13.55 -10.73
C LEU A 20 -3.93 13.39 -9.29
N ILE A 21 -4.51 12.22 -8.97
CA ILE A 21 -4.92 11.84 -7.61
C ILE A 21 -3.74 11.92 -6.62
N ILE A 22 -2.55 11.49 -7.04
CA ILE A 22 -1.35 11.50 -6.19
C ILE A 22 -0.77 12.92 -6.03
N LYS A 23 -0.79 13.75 -7.09
CA LYS A 23 -0.10 15.04 -7.14
C LYS A 23 -0.92 16.19 -6.56
N TYR A 24 -2.26 16.11 -6.56
CA TYR A 24 -3.15 17.18 -6.09
C TYR A 24 -4.03 16.76 -4.89
N PRO A 25 -3.46 16.26 -3.78
CA PRO A 25 -4.23 15.76 -2.65
C PRO A 25 -5.08 16.85 -1.95
N GLY A 26 -4.81 18.14 -2.21
CA GLY A 26 -5.55 19.27 -1.63
C GLY A 26 -6.58 19.97 -2.55
N GLN A 27 -6.55 19.72 -3.87
CA GLN A 27 -7.49 20.33 -4.82
C GLN A 27 -8.44 19.30 -5.46
N ASP A 28 -8.01 18.06 -5.69
CA ASP A 28 -8.83 16.99 -6.27
C ASP A 28 -9.79 16.30 -5.28
N GLU A 29 -9.56 16.48 -3.98
CA GLU A 29 -10.59 16.27 -2.94
C GLU A 29 -11.87 17.05 -3.25
N SER A 30 -11.83 18.08 -4.11
CA SER A 30 -13.02 18.81 -4.52
C SER A 30 -13.70 18.27 -5.78
N PHE A 31 -12.99 17.61 -6.69
CA PHE A 31 -13.53 17.10 -7.96
C PHE A 31 -14.07 15.69 -7.81
N LEU A 32 -13.28 14.73 -7.32
CA LEU A 32 -13.76 13.38 -7.06
C LEU A 32 -14.87 13.38 -6.02
N ARG A 33 -14.78 14.24 -5.00
CA ARG A 33 -15.88 14.45 -4.05
C ARG A 33 -17.06 15.17 -4.68
N ARG A 34 -16.87 16.06 -5.67
CA ARG A 34 -18.00 16.61 -6.46
C ARG A 34 -18.67 15.53 -7.28
N VAL A 35 -17.92 14.73 -8.01
CA VAL A 35 -18.44 13.62 -8.84
C VAL A 35 -19.12 12.60 -7.96
N PHE A 36 -18.48 12.19 -6.86
CA PHE A 36 -19.05 11.27 -5.89
C PHE A 36 -20.31 11.88 -5.27
N ASN A 37 -20.29 13.13 -4.80
CA ASN A 37 -21.46 13.84 -4.27
C ASN A 37 -22.57 14.02 -5.32
N SER A 38 -22.23 14.23 -6.59
CA SER A 38 -23.19 14.32 -7.70
C SER A 38 -23.82 12.96 -7.99
N LEU A 39 -23.02 11.89 -8.03
CA LEU A 39 -23.51 10.50 -8.13
C LEU A 39 -24.35 10.13 -6.90
N THR A 40 -23.94 10.51 -5.69
CA THR A 40 -24.74 10.28 -4.48
C THR A 40 -26.03 11.09 -4.54
N LYS A 41 -26.03 12.32 -5.05
CA LYS A 41 -27.26 13.11 -5.23
C LYS A 41 -28.21 12.50 -6.28
N ILE A 42 -27.69 11.84 -7.31
CA ILE A 42 -28.48 11.16 -8.34
C ILE A 42 -29.03 9.83 -7.81
N ILE A 43 -28.24 9.08 -7.05
CA ILE A 43 -28.58 7.72 -6.57
C ILE A 43 -29.37 7.76 -5.25
N SER A 44 -29.12 8.75 -4.39
CA SER A 44 -29.77 8.93 -3.09
C SER A 44 -31.30 8.96 -3.13
N PRO A 45 -31.99 9.61 -4.10
CA PRO A 45 -33.44 9.56 -4.17
C PRO A 45 -34.01 8.18 -4.54
N VAL A 46 -33.18 7.25 -5.05
CA VAL A 46 -33.59 5.89 -5.43
C VAL A 46 -33.34 4.89 -4.29
N ILE A 47 -32.33 5.13 -3.46
CA ILE A 47 -31.96 4.25 -2.35
C ILE A 47 -32.64 4.73 -1.05
N PRO A 48 -33.50 3.91 -0.41
CA PRO A 48 -34.12 4.27 0.86
C PRO A 48 -33.10 4.70 1.92
N LEU A 49 -33.44 5.72 2.72
CA LEU A 49 -32.55 6.27 3.77
C LEU A 49 -32.06 5.21 4.77
N TRP A 50 -32.92 4.23 5.08
CA TRP A 50 -32.55 3.10 5.94
C TRP A 50 -31.44 2.24 5.32
N LEU A 51 -31.47 2.03 4.00
CA LEU A 51 -30.48 1.25 3.27
C LEU A 51 -29.16 2.03 3.13
N GLN A 52 -29.21 3.35 2.94
CA GLN A 52 -28.00 4.20 2.98
C GLN A 52 -27.33 4.17 4.36
N THR A 53 -28.12 4.26 5.42
CA THR A 53 -27.61 4.24 6.80
C THR A 53 -27.06 2.85 7.15
N ALA A 54 -27.75 1.78 6.75
CA ALA A 54 -27.29 0.41 6.95
C ALA A 54 -26.01 0.10 6.17
N THR A 55 -25.91 0.53 4.90
CA THR A 55 -24.70 0.34 4.09
C THR A 55 -23.53 1.14 4.65
N HIS A 56 -23.73 2.39 5.06
CA HIS A 56 -22.68 3.18 5.71
C HIS A 56 -22.22 2.54 7.03
N HIS A 57 -23.15 2.07 7.87
CA HIS A 57 -22.80 1.39 9.12
C HIS A 57 -22.07 0.07 8.86
N PHE A 58 -22.50 -0.70 7.86
CA PHE A 58 -21.86 -1.95 7.46
C PHE A 58 -20.45 -1.71 6.93
N LEU A 59 -20.26 -0.76 6.00
CA LEU A 59 -18.95 -0.39 5.47
C LEU A 59 -18.03 0.15 6.57
N HIS A 60 -18.57 0.98 7.47
CA HIS A 60 -17.82 1.45 8.64
C HIS A 60 -17.38 0.27 9.52
N LYS A 61 -18.29 -0.64 9.85
CA LYS A 61 -17.95 -1.83 10.62
C LYS A 61 -16.91 -2.69 9.89
N LEU A 62 -17.06 -2.90 8.58
CA LEU A 62 -16.21 -3.76 7.79
C LEU A 62 -14.77 -3.22 7.67
N PHE A 63 -14.61 -1.95 7.32
CA PHE A 63 -13.30 -1.34 6.99
C PHE A 63 -12.66 -0.55 8.12
N HIS A 64 -13.42 -0.17 9.15
CA HIS A 64 -12.94 0.72 10.22
C HIS A 64 -12.97 0.08 11.62
N THR A 65 -13.53 -1.12 11.76
CA THR A 65 -13.47 -1.88 13.02
C THR A 65 -12.86 -3.26 12.78
N ARG A 66 -12.00 -3.70 13.72
CA ARG A 66 -11.40 -5.04 13.65
C ARG A 66 -12.50 -6.11 13.73
N ASN A 67 -12.65 -6.88 12.68
CA ASN A 67 -13.61 -7.97 12.61
C ASN A 67 -13.02 -9.14 11.78
N ALA A 68 -13.47 -10.36 12.05
CA ALA A 68 -13.03 -11.55 11.31
C ALA A 68 -13.56 -11.57 9.87
N ILE A 69 -14.66 -10.85 9.59
CA ILE A 69 -15.28 -10.80 8.27
C ILE A 69 -14.31 -10.21 7.24
N PHE A 70 -13.56 -9.17 7.60
CA PHE A 70 -12.53 -8.56 6.76
C PHE A 70 -11.48 -9.59 6.33
N LEU A 71 -10.98 -10.40 7.27
CA LEU A 71 -10.00 -11.45 6.98
C LEU A 71 -10.60 -12.52 6.05
N ILE A 72 -11.81 -12.99 6.35
CA ILE A 72 -12.50 -14.00 5.54
C ILE A 72 -12.70 -13.50 4.12
N LEU A 73 -13.26 -12.30 3.94
CA LEU A 73 -13.47 -11.71 2.62
C LEU A 73 -12.16 -11.53 1.86
N HIS A 74 -11.09 -11.10 2.54
CA HIS A 74 -9.78 -10.94 1.93
C HIS A 74 -9.23 -12.30 1.44
N PHE A 75 -9.31 -13.35 2.25
CA PHE A 75 -8.84 -14.68 1.87
C PHE A 75 -9.71 -15.33 0.78
N VAL A 76 -11.02 -15.09 0.77
CA VAL A 76 -11.90 -15.54 -0.31
C VAL A 76 -11.54 -14.86 -1.63
N LEU A 77 -11.33 -13.53 -1.62
CA LEU A 77 -10.91 -12.79 -2.80
C LEU A 77 -9.53 -13.28 -3.29
N GLU A 78 -8.59 -13.50 -2.37
CA GLU A 78 -7.26 -14.01 -2.68
C GLU A 78 -7.32 -15.40 -3.30
N ALA A 79 -8.14 -16.31 -2.76
CA ALA A 79 -8.35 -17.64 -3.32
C ALA A 79 -8.99 -17.57 -4.72
N ALA A 80 -9.95 -16.67 -4.95
CA ALA A 80 -10.56 -16.48 -6.26
C ALA A 80 -9.53 -15.99 -7.31
N VAL A 81 -8.73 -14.97 -6.97
CA VAL A 81 -7.67 -14.43 -7.84
C VAL A 81 -6.63 -15.51 -8.17
N TYR A 82 -6.20 -16.29 -7.18
CA TYR A 82 -5.26 -17.39 -7.41
C TYR A 82 -5.88 -18.56 -8.16
N GLY A 83 -7.17 -18.82 -8.00
CA GLY A 83 -7.91 -19.79 -8.80
C GLY A 83 -7.88 -19.42 -10.29
N GLU A 84 -8.20 -18.17 -10.62
CA GLU A 84 -8.12 -17.64 -12.00
C GLU A 84 -6.69 -17.72 -12.55
N TYR A 85 -5.70 -17.29 -11.77
CA TYR A 85 -4.29 -17.42 -12.16
C TYR A 85 -3.86 -18.88 -12.41
N THR A 86 -4.32 -19.81 -11.57
CA THR A 86 -4.01 -21.24 -11.72
C THR A 86 -4.62 -21.80 -13.00
N TRP A 87 -5.86 -21.42 -13.28
CA TRP A 87 -6.58 -21.85 -14.48
C TRP A 87 -5.95 -21.27 -15.75
N GLU A 88 -5.67 -19.97 -15.78
CA GLU A 88 -5.27 -19.25 -17.00
C GLU A 88 -3.76 -19.23 -17.27
N VAL A 89 -2.90 -19.38 -16.26
CA VAL A 89 -1.43 -19.28 -16.46
C VAL A 89 -0.72 -20.55 -16.07
N PHE A 90 -1.01 -21.10 -14.89
CA PHE A 90 -0.29 -22.29 -14.41
C PHE A 90 -0.46 -23.49 -15.34
N GLN A 91 -1.68 -23.72 -15.85
CA GLN A 91 -1.93 -24.81 -16.80
C GLN A 91 -1.11 -24.64 -18.10
N TYR A 92 -1.16 -23.47 -18.74
CA TYR A 92 -0.41 -23.19 -19.95
C TYR A 92 1.10 -23.32 -19.73
N CYS A 93 1.64 -22.78 -18.63
CA CYS A 93 3.06 -22.94 -18.33
C CYS A 93 3.45 -24.42 -18.16
N ARG A 94 2.57 -25.25 -17.58
CA ARG A 94 2.83 -26.69 -17.47
C ARG A 94 2.83 -27.38 -18.83
N GLU A 95 1.90 -27.03 -19.71
CA GLU A 95 1.83 -27.54 -21.09
C GLU A 95 3.05 -27.14 -21.93
N LEU A 96 3.58 -25.93 -21.71
CA LEU A 96 4.80 -25.41 -22.34
C LEU A 96 6.10 -25.88 -21.66
N GLY A 97 6.03 -26.81 -20.70
CA GLY A 97 7.21 -27.45 -20.12
C GLY A 97 8.01 -26.59 -19.12
N PHE A 98 7.39 -25.58 -18.49
CA PHE A 98 8.06 -24.80 -17.44
C PHE A 98 8.41 -25.69 -16.24
N SER A 99 9.55 -25.41 -15.61
CA SER A 99 10.02 -26.21 -14.47
C SER A 99 9.08 -26.09 -13.27
N LEU A 100 8.76 -27.23 -12.64
CA LEU A 100 7.87 -27.27 -11.47
C LEU A 100 8.29 -26.30 -10.35
N PRO A 101 9.59 -26.14 -9.99
CA PRO A 101 9.99 -25.14 -8.99
C PRO A 101 9.53 -23.73 -9.35
N SER A 102 9.65 -23.31 -10.61
CA SER A 102 9.21 -21.98 -11.06
C SER A 102 7.71 -21.77 -10.88
N LEU A 103 6.93 -22.84 -11.07
CA LEU A 103 5.48 -22.81 -10.91
C LEU A 103 5.03 -22.82 -9.44
N LEU A 104 5.85 -23.33 -8.52
CA LEU A 104 5.55 -23.38 -7.09
C LEU A 104 5.91 -22.09 -6.34
N VAL A 105 6.86 -21.30 -6.84
CA VAL A 105 7.28 -20.03 -6.21
C VAL A 105 6.11 -19.05 -5.95
N PRO A 106 5.17 -18.81 -6.90
CA PRO A 106 4.00 -17.95 -6.65
C PRO A 106 3.14 -18.38 -5.45
N TYR A 107 2.99 -19.69 -5.22
CA TYR A 107 2.20 -20.24 -4.11
C TYR A 107 2.96 -20.22 -2.79
N PHE A 108 4.28 -20.40 -2.83
CA PHE A 108 5.11 -20.19 -1.65
C PHE A 108 5.05 -18.72 -1.20
N LEU A 109 5.22 -17.78 -2.13
CA LEU A 109 5.10 -16.35 -1.86
C LEU A 109 3.70 -15.99 -1.36
N LEU A 110 2.64 -16.59 -1.93
CA LEU A 110 1.27 -16.47 -1.44
C LEU A 110 1.14 -16.86 0.03
N ALA A 111 1.67 -18.03 0.40
CA ALA A 111 1.57 -18.54 1.77
C ALA A 111 2.30 -17.62 2.76
N VAL A 112 3.53 -17.20 2.43
CA VAL A 112 4.31 -16.27 3.27
C VAL A 112 3.59 -14.93 3.41
N LYS A 113 3.16 -14.33 2.29
CA LYS A 113 2.42 -13.07 2.27
C LYS A 113 1.14 -13.16 3.09
N SER A 114 0.37 -14.23 2.93
CA SER A 114 -0.89 -14.49 3.64
C SER A 114 -0.69 -14.60 5.15
N TYR A 115 0.37 -15.29 5.58
CA TYR A 115 0.73 -15.41 6.98
C TYR A 115 1.08 -14.05 7.61
N PHE A 116 1.93 -13.25 6.94
CA PHE A 116 2.31 -11.94 7.46
C PHE A 116 1.17 -10.90 7.38
N PHE A 117 0.29 -11.01 6.38
CA PHE A 117 -0.96 -10.25 6.34
C PHE A 117 -1.83 -10.54 7.56
N TYR A 118 -2.05 -11.83 7.86
CA TYR A 118 -2.81 -12.27 9.04
C TYR A 118 -2.21 -11.69 10.32
N LEU A 119 -0.90 -11.88 10.53
CA LEU A 119 -0.20 -11.33 11.70
C LEU A 119 -0.34 -9.81 11.80
N CYS A 120 -0.22 -9.09 10.68
CA CYS A 120 -0.36 -7.64 10.66
C CYS A 120 -1.77 -7.18 11.10
N CYS A 121 -2.82 -7.90 10.67
CA CYS A 121 -4.20 -7.62 11.02
C CYS A 121 -4.51 -7.88 12.50
N ILE A 122 -4.05 -9.01 13.04
CA ILE A 122 -4.43 -9.42 14.41
C ILE A 122 -3.54 -8.82 15.51
N THR A 123 -2.28 -8.50 15.19
CA THR A 123 -1.33 -8.02 16.19
C THR A 123 -1.75 -6.65 16.72
N ASP A 124 -1.64 -6.46 18.04
CA ASP A 124 -1.80 -5.15 18.64
C ASP A 124 -0.70 -4.19 18.13
N PRO A 125 -1.02 -2.99 17.63
CA PRO A 125 -0.03 -2.09 17.04
C PRO A 125 0.88 -1.40 18.08
N GLY A 126 0.65 -1.62 19.38
CA GLY A 126 1.20 -0.83 20.47
C GLY A 126 0.15 0.10 21.07
N THR A 127 -1.05 -0.42 21.36
CA THR A 127 -2.13 0.33 22.00
C THR A 127 -1.67 0.82 23.37
N ILE A 128 -1.82 2.12 23.60
CA ILE A 128 -1.48 2.76 24.88
C ILE A 128 -2.68 2.60 25.81
N THR A 129 -2.46 1.91 26.92
CA THR A 129 -3.44 1.65 27.98
C THR A 129 -2.93 2.24 29.29
N LYS A 130 -3.79 2.35 30.31
CA LYS A 130 -3.36 2.82 31.65
C LYS A 130 -2.24 1.96 32.25
N LEU A 131 -2.14 0.67 31.87
CA LEU A 131 -1.16 -0.27 32.42
C LEU A 131 0.26 -0.04 31.87
N ASN A 132 0.38 0.28 30.58
CA ASN A 132 1.68 0.49 29.93
C ASN A 132 2.02 1.97 29.72
N HIS A 133 1.12 2.88 30.08
CA HIS A 133 1.25 4.31 29.81
C HIS A 133 2.53 4.91 30.40
N GLU A 134 2.80 4.67 31.68
CA GLU A 134 3.97 5.23 32.38
C GLU A 134 5.29 4.71 31.81
N SER A 135 5.39 3.41 31.52
CA SER A 135 6.61 2.83 30.95
C SER A 135 6.86 3.37 29.54
N LEU A 136 5.81 3.59 28.74
CA LEU A 136 5.93 4.16 27.40
C LEU A 136 6.31 5.65 27.38
N LEU A 137 6.02 6.43 28.43
CA LEU A 137 6.41 7.85 28.50
C LEU A 137 7.93 8.06 28.48
N GLN A 138 8.70 7.05 28.91
CA GLN A 138 10.16 7.12 29.03
C GLN A 138 10.90 6.47 27.84
N VAL A 139 10.21 5.79 26.93
CA VAL A 139 10.84 5.05 25.82
C VAL A 139 11.53 5.97 24.80
N TYR A 140 10.90 7.10 24.48
CA TYR A 140 11.42 8.06 23.50
C TYR A 140 11.55 9.44 24.12
N MET A 141 12.67 10.10 23.85
CA MET A 141 12.84 11.50 24.21
C MET A 141 11.90 12.39 23.40
N TYR A 142 11.37 13.41 24.06
CA TYR A 142 10.59 14.46 23.42
C TYR A 142 11.56 15.38 22.68
N ASP A 143 11.32 15.62 21.39
CA ASP A 143 12.12 16.53 20.58
C ASP A 143 11.69 18.00 20.73
N GLU A 144 10.63 18.24 21.51
CA GLU A 144 9.99 19.54 21.77
C GLU A 144 9.56 20.30 20.52
N VAL A 145 9.51 19.63 19.36
CA VAL A 145 9.05 20.25 18.11
C VAL A 145 7.95 19.43 17.44
N LEU A 146 8.18 18.15 17.15
CA LEU A 146 7.11 17.27 16.67
C LEU A 146 6.31 16.68 17.84
N TYR A 147 6.98 16.50 18.98
CA TYR A 147 6.44 15.90 20.18
C TYR A 147 6.85 16.71 21.42
N GLN A 148 5.89 17.46 21.96
CA GLN A 148 6.04 18.25 23.18
C GLN A 148 5.69 17.44 24.43
N LYS A 149 6.32 17.77 25.56
CA LYS A 149 5.97 17.21 26.86
C LYS A 149 4.56 17.66 27.30
N PHE A 150 3.98 16.90 28.24
CA PHE A 150 2.70 17.18 28.91
C PHE A 150 1.43 17.26 28.02
N ILE A 151 1.52 17.05 26.70
CA ILE A 151 0.34 16.98 25.85
C ILE A 151 -0.52 15.76 26.20
N VAL A 152 -1.80 15.99 26.48
CA VAL A 152 -2.79 14.95 26.79
C VAL A 152 -3.66 14.67 25.56
N CYS A 153 -4.00 13.40 25.34
CA CYS A 153 -5.01 13.04 24.36
C CYS A 153 -6.41 13.35 24.94
N PRO A 154 -7.22 14.21 24.29
CA PRO A 154 -8.53 14.58 24.82
C PRO A 154 -9.51 13.40 24.84
N THR A 155 -9.39 12.46 23.90
CA THR A 155 -10.29 11.31 23.79
C THR A 155 -9.93 10.21 24.79
N CYS A 156 -8.64 9.87 24.91
CA CYS A 156 -8.20 8.78 25.78
C CYS A 156 -7.90 9.23 27.21
N ASN A 157 -7.82 10.55 27.45
CA ASN A 157 -7.40 11.16 28.72
C ASN A 157 -6.08 10.59 29.27
N LEU A 158 -5.10 10.42 28.38
CA LEU A 158 -3.75 9.94 28.69
C LEU A 158 -2.72 10.91 28.14
N ARG A 159 -1.66 11.19 28.90
CA ARG A 159 -0.51 11.94 28.39
C ARG A 159 0.08 11.18 27.19
N LYS A 160 0.40 11.86 26.10
CA LYS A 160 0.91 11.22 24.89
C LYS A 160 2.41 10.95 25.03
N PRO A 161 2.87 9.68 25.01
CA PRO A 161 4.28 9.39 24.80
C PRO A 161 4.81 10.02 23.51
N ALA A 162 6.09 10.35 23.45
CA ALA A 162 6.70 10.79 22.21
C ALA A 162 6.50 9.72 21.10
N ARG A 163 6.35 10.17 19.86
CA ARG A 163 6.02 9.31 18.70
C ARG A 163 4.63 8.65 18.72
N SER A 164 3.77 8.96 19.69
CA SER A 164 2.39 8.43 19.73
C SER A 164 1.36 9.32 19.03
N LYS A 165 0.25 8.71 18.59
CA LYS A 165 -0.92 9.42 18.04
C LYS A 165 -2.22 8.70 18.39
N HIS A 166 -3.27 9.49 18.60
CA HIS A 166 -4.63 8.97 18.66
C HIS A 166 -5.14 8.72 17.24
N CYS A 167 -5.47 7.47 16.92
CA CYS A 167 -6.16 7.12 15.70
C CYS A 167 -7.66 7.24 15.94
N ARG A 168 -8.32 8.21 15.28
CA ARG A 168 -9.77 8.40 15.37
C ARG A 168 -10.56 7.20 14.85
N VAL A 169 -10.05 6.56 13.79
CA VAL A 169 -10.68 5.38 13.17
C VAL A 169 -10.74 4.21 14.15
N CYS A 170 -9.60 3.86 14.75
CA CYS A 170 -9.54 2.79 15.75
C CYS A 170 -9.93 3.24 17.17
N ASN A 171 -10.23 4.53 17.37
CA ASN A 171 -10.52 5.18 18.65
C ASN A 171 -9.54 4.82 19.79
N ARG A 172 -8.23 4.88 19.52
CA ARG A 172 -7.19 4.56 20.51
C ARG A 172 -5.88 5.28 20.24
N CYS A 173 -5.10 5.49 21.30
CA CYS A 173 -3.71 5.94 21.20
C CYS A 173 -2.80 4.76 20.85
N VAL A 174 -1.91 4.96 19.88
CA VAL A 174 -0.95 3.97 19.42
C VAL A 174 0.47 4.51 19.60
N HIS A 175 1.33 3.69 20.18
CA HIS A 175 2.75 3.95 20.38
C HIS A 175 3.53 3.81 19.07
N ARG A 176 4.49 4.73 18.85
CA ARG A 176 5.25 4.85 17.58
C ARG A 176 4.33 4.74 16.36
N PHE A 177 3.27 5.55 16.35
CA PHE A 177 2.22 5.46 15.34
C PHE A 177 2.77 5.81 13.95
N ASP A 178 2.55 4.93 12.99
CA ASP A 178 2.89 5.16 11.60
C ASP A 178 1.68 5.67 10.81
N HIS A 179 0.69 4.81 10.58
CA HIS A 179 -0.56 5.19 9.92
C HIS A 179 -1.69 4.24 10.31
N HIS A 180 -2.92 4.58 9.93
CA HIS A 180 -4.01 3.61 9.91
C HIS A 180 -4.08 3.04 8.50
N CYS A 181 -3.94 1.73 8.36
CA CYS A 181 -3.95 1.05 7.08
C CYS A 181 -5.28 0.33 6.90
N VAL A 182 -6.09 0.84 5.98
CA VAL A 182 -7.40 0.25 5.62
C VAL A 182 -7.25 -1.15 5.02
N TRP A 183 -6.12 -1.42 4.36
CA TRP A 183 -5.84 -2.70 3.70
C TRP A 183 -5.52 -3.84 4.67
N VAL A 184 -5.23 -3.54 5.93
CA VAL A 184 -5.07 -4.55 6.99
C VAL A 184 -6.05 -4.33 8.14
N ASN A 185 -7.00 -3.40 7.96
CA ASN A 185 -8.00 -2.98 8.96
C ASN A 185 -7.38 -2.78 10.36
N ASN A 186 -6.21 -2.16 10.41
CA ASN A 186 -5.43 -2.00 11.63
C ASN A 186 -4.53 -0.76 11.56
N CYS A 187 -4.17 -0.22 12.72
CA CYS A 187 -3.06 0.73 12.78
C CYS A 187 -1.75 0.00 12.55
N ILE A 188 -0.80 0.67 11.92
CA ILE A 188 0.61 0.29 11.91
C ILE A 188 1.32 1.13 12.97
N GLY A 189 1.96 0.45 13.91
CA GLY A 189 2.66 1.05 15.04
C GLY A 189 3.86 0.23 15.49
N ALA A 190 4.38 0.51 16.67
CA ALA A 190 5.60 -0.11 17.20
C ALA A 190 5.62 -1.64 17.05
N LEU A 191 4.53 -2.31 17.43
CA LEU A 191 4.54 -3.77 17.64
C LEU A 191 4.21 -4.60 16.39
N ASN A 192 3.68 -3.99 15.32
CA ASN A 192 3.30 -4.69 14.09
C ASN A 192 3.94 -4.16 12.80
N THR A 193 4.77 -3.12 12.87
CA THR A 193 5.47 -2.56 11.69
C THR A 193 6.31 -3.62 10.96
N ARG A 194 6.96 -4.54 11.68
CA ARG A 194 7.74 -5.64 11.06
C ARG A 194 6.88 -6.56 10.19
N TYR A 195 5.68 -6.91 10.65
CA TYR A 195 4.78 -7.77 9.91
C TYR A 195 4.25 -7.06 8.67
N PHE A 196 3.93 -5.78 8.81
CA PHE A 196 3.54 -4.94 7.69
C PHE A 196 4.63 -4.85 6.62
N LEU A 197 5.89 -4.67 7.01
CA LEU A 197 7.01 -4.61 6.08
C LEU A 197 7.21 -5.92 5.32
N ILE A 198 7.23 -7.06 6.03
CA ILE A 198 7.39 -8.37 5.40
C ILE A 198 6.22 -8.68 4.48
N TYR A 199 4.99 -8.39 4.92
CA TYR A 199 3.79 -8.46 4.07
C TYR A 199 3.95 -7.65 2.78
N LEU A 200 4.39 -6.39 2.88
CA LEU A 200 4.50 -5.49 1.74
C LEU A 200 5.61 -5.92 0.75
N ILE A 201 6.76 -6.36 1.26
CA ILE A 201 7.87 -6.88 0.44
C ILE A 201 7.46 -8.18 -0.25
N THR A 202 6.85 -9.11 0.48
CA THR A 202 6.44 -10.42 -0.08
C THR A 202 5.31 -10.27 -1.08
N LEU A 203 4.35 -9.36 -0.84
CA LEU A 203 3.33 -8.98 -1.83
C LEU A 203 3.95 -8.41 -3.11
N SER A 204 4.94 -7.52 -2.99
CA SER A 204 5.64 -6.96 -4.15
C SER A 204 6.43 -8.03 -4.91
N ALA A 205 7.15 -8.91 -4.21
CA ALA A 205 7.89 -10.01 -4.80
C ALA A 205 6.97 -11.01 -5.52
N MET A 206 5.81 -11.30 -4.93
CA MET A 206 4.77 -12.15 -5.51
C MET A 206 4.24 -11.56 -6.82
N ALA A 207 3.91 -10.27 -6.84
CA ALA A 207 3.45 -9.58 -8.05
C ALA A 207 4.50 -9.62 -9.18
N VAL A 208 5.77 -9.36 -8.86
CA VAL A 208 6.88 -9.44 -9.83
C VAL A 208 7.05 -10.86 -10.36
N ASN A 209 7.00 -11.85 -9.48
CA ASN A 209 7.20 -13.24 -9.87
C ASN A 209 6.10 -13.72 -10.81
N ILE A 210 4.84 -13.42 -10.51
CA ILE A 210 3.70 -13.74 -11.39
C ILE A 210 3.82 -12.99 -12.72
N ALA A 211 4.18 -11.70 -12.70
CA ALA A 211 4.37 -10.92 -13.93
C ALA A 211 5.49 -11.49 -14.80
N ALA A 212 6.62 -11.87 -14.20
CA ALA A 212 7.74 -12.46 -14.91
C ALA A 212 7.40 -13.83 -15.52
N LEU A 213 6.67 -14.68 -14.79
CA LEU A 213 6.23 -15.98 -15.29
C LEU A 213 5.21 -15.82 -16.43
N THR A 214 4.26 -14.89 -16.28
CA THR A 214 3.28 -14.57 -17.32
C THR A 214 3.92 -13.99 -18.57
N LEU A 215 4.90 -13.09 -18.42
CA LEU A 215 5.66 -12.57 -19.55
C LEU A 215 6.46 -13.67 -20.26
N SER A 216 7.09 -14.56 -19.49
CA SER A 216 7.84 -15.71 -20.02
C SER A 216 6.92 -16.67 -20.78
N LEU A 217 5.69 -16.89 -20.29
CA LEU A 217 4.65 -17.65 -20.98
C LEU A 217 4.34 -17.02 -22.35
N LEU A 218 4.06 -15.72 -22.41
CA LEU A 218 3.74 -15.04 -23.66
C LEU A 218 4.92 -15.08 -24.65
N ILE A 219 6.15 -14.92 -24.17
CA ILE A 219 7.36 -15.03 -25.00
C ILE A 219 7.51 -16.45 -25.56
N GLN A 220 7.33 -17.48 -24.74
CA GLN A 220 7.39 -18.89 -25.17
C GLN A 220 6.34 -19.19 -26.24
N VAL A 221 5.12 -18.68 -26.09
CA VAL A 221 4.06 -18.83 -27.11
C VAL A 221 4.50 -18.20 -28.44
N VAL A 222 5.05 -16.99 -28.43
CA VAL A 222 5.54 -16.31 -29.65
C VAL A 222 6.69 -17.07 -30.31
N VAL A 223 7.62 -17.59 -29.51
CA VAL A 223 8.77 -18.34 -30.02
C VAL A 223 8.34 -19.69 -30.61
N MET A 224 7.51 -20.46 -29.90
CA MET A 224 7.08 -21.79 -30.36
C MET A 224 6.17 -21.74 -31.58
N SER A 225 5.40 -20.66 -31.74
CA SER A 225 4.55 -20.44 -32.91
C SER A 225 5.31 -19.92 -34.13
N ASN A 226 6.62 -19.62 -34.01
CA ASN A 226 7.44 -18.97 -35.04
C ASN A 226 6.78 -17.71 -35.63
N MET A 227 6.04 -16.97 -34.80
CA MET A 227 5.26 -15.81 -35.27
C MET A 227 6.14 -14.71 -35.87
N MET A 228 7.35 -14.52 -35.35
CA MET A 228 8.28 -13.48 -35.80
C MET A 228 8.85 -13.75 -37.20
N GLN A 229 8.79 -14.98 -37.69
CA GLN A 229 9.22 -15.37 -39.03
C GLN A 229 8.07 -15.34 -40.04
N GLY A 230 6.85 -15.04 -39.60
CA GLY A 230 5.67 -14.97 -40.45
C GLY A 230 5.56 -13.68 -41.27
N SER A 231 4.63 -13.71 -42.22
CA SER A 231 4.16 -12.52 -42.95
C SER A 231 2.64 -12.44 -42.89
N TYR A 232 2.10 -11.23 -43.00
CA TYR A 232 0.67 -10.99 -43.10
C TYR A 232 0.36 -10.11 -44.31
N ILE A 233 -0.87 -10.17 -44.80
CA ILE A 233 -1.36 -9.32 -45.89
C ILE A 233 -2.07 -8.13 -45.24
N ASP A 234 -1.65 -6.92 -45.57
CA ASP A 234 -2.27 -5.69 -45.05
C ASP A 234 -3.59 -5.34 -45.79
N ALA A 235 -4.23 -4.24 -45.38
CA ALA A 235 -5.47 -3.77 -46.01
C ALA A 235 -5.27 -3.34 -47.48
N ASP A 236 -4.03 -3.04 -47.88
CA ASP A 236 -3.62 -2.64 -49.23
C ASP A 236 -3.19 -3.85 -50.09
N GLY A 237 -3.33 -5.08 -49.56
CA GLY A 237 -2.97 -6.32 -50.23
C GLY A 237 -1.47 -6.61 -50.27
N GLN A 238 -0.63 -5.83 -49.59
CA GLN A 238 0.82 -6.01 -49.55
C GLN A 238 1.22 -7.03 -48.48
N GLN A 239 2.18 -7.90 -48.82
CA GLN A 239 2.81 -8.77 -47.83
C GLN A 239 3.79 -7.97 -46.98
N ARG A 240 3.55 -7.92 -45.68
CA ARG A 240 4.45 -7.32 -44.70
C ARG A 240 4.96 -8.37 -43.73
N ALA A 241 6.21 -8.23 -43.30
CA ALA A 241 6.76 -9.04 -42.23
C ALA A 241 6.03 -8.75 -40.91
N VAL A 242 5.91 -9.75 -40.05
CA VAL A 242 5.31 -9.56 -38.72
C VAL A 242 6.19 -8.65 -37.88
N GLU A 243 5.64 -7.52 -37.46
CA GLU A 243 6.27 -6.56 -36.56
C GLU A 243 5.83 -6.77 -35.10
N LEU A 244 6.57 -6.19 -34.16
CA LEU A 244 6.27 -6.30 -32.72
C LEU A 244 4.86 -5.80 -32.36
N THR A 245 4.40 -4.73 -33.01
CA THR A 245 3.05 -4.18 -32.82
C THR A 245 1.96 -5.18 -33.19
N PHE A 246 2.13 -5.92 -34.29
CA PHE A 246 1.25 -7.00 -34.70
C PHE A 246 1.25 -8.13 -33.67
N VAL A 247 2.42 -8.52 -33.16
CA VAL A 247 2.52 -9.57 -32.12
C VAL A 247 1.79 -9.14 -30.85
N ILE A 248 1.98 -7.91 -30.38
CA ILE A 248 1.29 -7.38 -29.21
C ILE A 248 -0.23 -7.40 -29.43
N GLN A 249 -0.69 -6.93 -30.60
CA GLN A 249 -2.11 -6.93 -30.95
C GLN A 249 -2.68 -8.35 -31.02
N HIS A 250 -1.95 -9.28 -31.64
CA HIS A 250 -2.36 -10.68 -31.73
C HIS A 250 -2.43 -11.33 -30.35
N LEU A 251 -1.41 -11.20 -29.50
CA LEU A 251 -1.43 -11.73 -28.14
C LEU A 251 -2.57 -11.13 -27.31
N PHE A 252 -2.86 -9.85 -27.48
CA PHE A 252 -3.98 -9.21 -26.80
C PHE A 252 -5.33 -9.80 -27.23
N LEU A 253 -5.54 -10.02 -28.54
CA LEU A 253 -6.78 -10.57 -29.06
C LEU A 253 -6.95 -12.07 -28.75
N THR A 254 -5.85 -12.82 -28.77
CA THR A 254 -5.84 -14.27 -28.49
C THR A 254 -5.91 -14.57 -26.99
N PHE A 255 -5.21 -13.79 -26.16
CA PHE A 255 -5.09 -14.01 -24.71
C PHE A 255 -5.44 -12.75 -23.90
N PRO A 256 -6.65 -12.15 -24.07
CA PRO A 256 -6.98 -10.86 -23.47
C PRO A 256 -6.86 -10.89 -21.95
N ARG A 257 -7.33 -11.97 -21.30
CA ARG A 257 -7.27 -12.12 -19.83
C ARG A 257 -5.83 -12.12 -19.29
N ILE A 258 -4.94 -12.89 -19.92
CA ILE A 258 -3.53 -12.99 -19.53
C ILE A 258 -2.83 -11.64 -19.72
N VAL A 259 -3.07 -10.96 -20.84
CA VAL A 259 -2.46 -9.65 -21.13
C VAL A 259 -2.97 -8.57 -20.17
N PHE A 260 -4.28 -8.53 -19.88
CA PHE A 260 -4.84 -7.62 -18.90
C PHE A 260 -4.31 -7.87 -17.49
N MET A 261 -4.19 -9.14 -17.09
CA MET A 261 -3.62 -9.53 -15.81
C MET A 261 -2.16 -9.07 -15.71
N LEU A 262 -1.35 -9.28 -16.76
CA LEU A 262 0.04 -8.80 -16.80
C LEU A 262 0.12 -7.27 -16.67
N GLY A 263 -0.70 -6.53 -17.43
CA GLY A 263 -0.77 -5.08 -17.34
C GLY A 263 -1.12 -4.59 -15.93
N PHE A 264 -2.12 -5.22 -15.30
CA PHE A 264 -2.50 -4.92 -13.92
C PHE A 264 -1.37 -5.19 -12.93
N LEU A 265 -0.67 -6.32 -13.05
CA LEU A 265 0.46 -6.68 -12.19
C LEU A 265 1.63 -5.71 -12.32
N ILE A 266 1.91 -5.19 -13.53
CA ILE A 266 2.95 -4.18 -13.76
C ILE A 266 2.59 -2.88 -13.02
N VAL A 267 1.36 -2.39 -13.17
CA VAL A 267 0.91 -1.18 -12.46
C VAL A 267 0.97 -1.39 -10.94
N LEU A 268 0.49 -2.56 -10.47
CA LEU A 268 0.52 -2.91 -9.05
C LEU A 268 1.95 -2.96 -8.52
N PHE A 269 2.90 -3.54 -9.26
CA PHE A 269 4.31 -3.57 -8.90
C PHE A 269 4.91 -2.17 -8.79
N LEU A 270 4.62 -1.26 -9.72
CA LEU A 270 5.14 0.12 -9.65
C LEU A 270 4.62 0.84 -8.40
N LEU A 271 3.32 0.72 -8.11
CA LEU A 271 2.70 1.36 -6.95
C LEU A 271 3.19 0.76 -5.61
N LEU A 272 3.12 -0.57 -5.47
CA LEU A 272 3.52 -1.26 -4.25
C LEU A 272 5.04 -1.28 -4.06
N GLY A 273 5.81 -1.40 -5.13
CA GLY A 273 7.26 -1.31 -5.12
C GLY A 273 7.72 0.07 -4.67
N GLY A 274 7.14 1.14 -5.22
CA GLY A 274 7.41 2.51 -4.75
C GLY A 274 7.06 2.71 -3.28
N TYR A 275 5.91 2.19 -2.84
CA TYR A 275 5.49 2.25 -1.44
C TYR A 275 6.39 1.42 -0.51
N SER A 276 6.87 0.25 -0.97
CA SER A 276 7.85 -0.59 -0.27
C SER A 276 9.17 0.16 -0.09
N CYS A 277 9.71 0.74 -1.17
CA CYS A 277 10.93 1.52 -1.14
C CYS A 277 10.81 2.72 -0.18
N PHE A 278 9.65 3.39 -0.17
CA PHE A 278 9.38 4.48 0.75
C PHE A 278 9.43 4.01 2.22
N HIS A 279 8.79 2.90 2.56
CA HIS A 279 8.83 2.36 3.93
C HIS A 279 10.21 1.86 4.34
N VAL A 280 10.95 1.22 3.42
CA VAL A 280 12.35 0.85 3.66
C VAL A 280 13.17 2.09 3.95
N TYR A 281 13.05 3.15 3.14
CA TYR A 281 13.72 4.43 3.37
C TYR A 281 13.41 5.01 4.75
N LEU A 282 12.13 5.06 5.13
CA LEU A 282 11.68 5.55 6.43
C LEU A 282 12.29 4.77 7.60
N ILE A 283 12.38 3.44 7.48
CA ILE A 283 13.04 2.58 8.47
C ILE A 283 14.52 2.90 8.57
N LEU A 284 15.22 3.05 7.44
CA LEU A 284 16.66 3.34 7.43
C LEU A 284 16.99 4.66 8.12
N ILE A 285 16.09 5.65 8.08
CA ILE A 285 16.23 6.93 8.79
C ILE A 285 15.54 6.97 10.15
N ASN A 286 14.94 5.87 10.63
CA ASN A 286 14.10 5.76 11.84
C ASN A 286 13.03 6.83 11.97
N GLN A 287 12.27 7.01 10.90
CA GLN A 287 11.13 7.91 10.85
C GLN A 287 9.87 7.12 10.52
N THR A 288 8.73 7.53 11.07
CA THR A 288 7.41 7.00 10.68
C THR A 288 6.82 7.83 9.55
N SER A 289 5.89 7.28 8.77
CA SER A 289 5.17 8.04 7.75
C SER A 289 4.42 9.23 8.36
N ASN A 290 3.82 9.07 9.54
CA ASN A 290 3.21 10.19 10.27
C ASN A 290 4.23 11.28 10.64
N GLU A 291 5.45 10.93 11.04
CA GLU A 291 6.50 11.92 11.29
C GLU A 291 6.92 12.62 10.01
N TRP A 292 7.06 11.89 8.90
CA TRP A 292 7.40 12.44 7.58
C TRP A 292 6.41 13.51 7.12
N TYR A 293 5.10 13.21 7.21
CA TYR A 293 4.06 14.17 6.87
C TYR A 293 4.02 15.35 7.85
N LYS A 294 4.12 15.10 9.16
CA LYS A 294 4.16 16.17 10.16
C LYS A 294 5.34 17.12 9.99
N SER A 295 6.54 16.59 9.73
CA SER A 295 7.73 17.41 9.53
C SER A 295 7.58 18.30 8.30
N ARG A 296 7.00 17.79 7.22
CA ARG A 296 6.78 18.56 5.99
C ARG A 296 5.75 19.68 6.20
N SER A 297 4.65 19.40 6.90
CA SER A 297 3.66 20.44 7.27
C SER A 297 4.26 21.52 8.17
N TYR A 298 5.06 21.13 9.17
CA TYR A 298 5.74 22.08 10.05
C TYR A 298 6.73 22.96 9.29
N SER A 299 7.57 22.37 8.42
CA SER A 299 8.52 23.12 7.58
C SER A 299 7.80 24.11 6.65
N TYR A 300 6.65 23.73 6.09
CA TYR A 300 5.85 24.62 5.25
C TYR A 300 5.29 25.81 6.05
N GLN A 301 4.71 25.55 7.22
CA GLN A 301 4.22 26.61 8.12
C GLN A 301 5.34 27.56 8.54
N GLN A 302 6.52 27.03 8.87
CA GLN A 302 7.68 27.83 9.22
C GLN A 302 8.21 28.65 8.03
N SER A 303 8.23 28.10 6.81
CA SER A 303 8.62 28.88 5.63
C SER A 303 7.66 30.03 5.34
N MET A 304 6.35 29.83 5.56
CA MET A 304 5.38 30.92 5.41
C MET A 304 5.56 32.01 6.48
N GLN A 305 5.86 31.63 7.73
CA GLN A 305 6.15 32.58 8.80
C GLN A 305 7.47 33.34 8.59
N CYS A 306 8.54 32.67 8.12
CA CYS A 306 9.80 33.34 7.78
C CYS A 306 9.68 34.29 6.58
N GLN A 307 8.76 34.03 5.64
CA GLN A 307 8.48 34.95 4.54
C GLN A 307 7.75 36.22 4.99
N GLN A 308 7.06 36.20 6.14
CA GLN A 308 6.42 37.40 6.72
C GLN A 308 7.36 38.26 7.57
N PHE A 309 8.50 37.74 8.02
CA PHE A 309 9.49 38.47 8.81
C PHE A 309 10.85 38.45 8.11
N SER A 310 10.99 39.26 7.07
CA SER A 310 12.26 39.49 6.38
C SER A 310 13.05 40.58 7.09
N GLU A 311 13.94 40.20 8.01
CA GLU A 311 15.29 40.77 8.20
C GLU A 311 15.99 39.97 9.31
N GLY A 312 16.95 39.11 8.95
CA GLY A 312 17.94 38.57 9.89
C GLY A 312 17.88 37.08 10.28
N TYR A 313 17.00 36.25 9.71
CA TYR A 313 17.00 34.81 10.02
C TYR A 313 18.03 34.03 9.20
N ARG A 314 19.18 33.78 9.84
CA ARG A 314 20.15 32.74 9.46
C ARG A 314 19.40 31.43 9.19
N HIS A 315 19.76 30.76 8.09
CA HIS A 315 19.26 29.44 7.69
C HIS A 315 18.96 28.53 8.89
N ALA A 316 17.69 28.12 9.04
CA ALA A 316 17.32 27.14 10.05
C ALA A 316 18.16 25.87 9.83
N PRO A 317 18.89 25.37 10.85
CA PRO A 317 19.76 24.21 10.68
C PRO A 317 18.93 23.02 10.21
N HIS A 318 19.44 22.32 9.20
CA HIS A 318 18.86 21.09 8.68
C HIS A 318 18.63 20.13 9.85
N LYS A 319 17.36 19.93 10.21
CA LYS A 319 16.98 19.36 11.49
C LYS A 319 17.35 17.89 11.53
N LYS A 320 18.34 17.54 12.35
CA LYS A 320 18.82 16.16 12.51
C LYS A 320 17.71 15.32 13.17
N ASN A 321 17.29 14.23 12.53
CA ASN A 321 16.34 13.30 13.13
C ASN A 321 16.95 12.70 14.41
N THR A 322 16.48 13.14 15.58
CA THR A 322 16.97 12.74 16.91
C THR A 322 16.70 11.27 17.21
N TYR A 323 15.75 10.64 16.50
CA TYR A 323 15.42 9.22 16.66
C TYR A 323 16.33 8.30 15.84
N SER A 324 17.09 8.82 14.87
CA SER A 324 18.02 8.00 14.09
C SER A 324 19.27 7.66 14.89
N LYS A 325 19.54 6.36 15.06
CA LYS A 325 20.66 5.82 15.86
C LYS A 325 21.71 5.11 14.98
N GLY A 326 21.61 5.25 13.66
CA GLY A 326 22.42 4.53 12.66
C GLY A 326 21.68 3.32 12.08
N LEU A 327 22.05 2.93 10.85
CA LEU A 327 21.30 1.98 10.01
C LEU A 327 20.92 0.69 10.75
N LEU A 328 21.90 0.02 11.38
CA LEU A 328 21.68 -1.25 12.07
C LEU A 328 20.74 -1.10 13.28
N LYS A 329 20.94 -0.05 14.09
CA LYS A 329 20.10 0.22 15.27
C LYS A 329 18.67 0.58 14.88
N ASN A 330 18.51 1.28 13.75
CA ASN A 330 17.21 1.65 13.21
C ASN A 330 16.44 0.39 12.75
N ILE A 331 17.11 -0.54 12.05
CA ILE A 331 16.51 -1.81 11.64
C ILE A 331 16.19 -2.69 12.86
N LEU A 332 17.11 -2.77 13.83
CA LEU A 332 16.92 -3.55 15.05
C LEU A 332 15.67 -3.09 15.83
N GLU A 333 15.41 -1.77 15.89
CA GLU A 333 14.21 -1.23 16.53
C GLU A 333 12.91 -1.68 15.84
N ILE A 334 12.92 -1.97 14.53
CA ILE A 334 11.74 -2.53 13.85
C ILE A 334 11.55 -4.02 14.19
N ILE A 335 12.65 -4.78 14.25
CA ILE A 335 12.61 -6.22 14.55
C ILE A 335 12.23 -6.45 16.01
N LYS A 336 12.88 -5.72 16.93
CA LYS A 336 12.67 -5.74 18.37
C LYS A 336 12.23 -4.34 18.83
N PRO A 337 10.92 -4.04 18.73
CA PRO A 337 10.41 -2.73 19.11
C PRO A 337 10.64 -2.45 20.58
N LEU A 338 10.94 -1.19 20.88
CA LEU A 338 11.01 -0.70 22.24
C LEU A 338 9.58 -0.71 22.80
N ALA A 339 9.32 -1.64 23.70
CA ALA A 339 8.14 -1.66 24.54
C ALA A 339 8.56 -1.20 25.94
N GLY A 340 7.72 -0.42 26.63
CA GLY A 340 7.97 -0.09 28.02
C GLY A 340 8.01 -1.36 28.85
N GLU A 341 8.93 -1.47 29.81
CA GLU A 341 9.01 -2.64 30.69
C GLU A 341 7.66 -2.88 31.36
N GLU A 342 7.10 -4.08 31.18
CA GLU A 342 6.01 -4.53 32.02
C GLU A 342 6.61 -4.72 33.41
N LYS A 343 6.18 -3.91 34.37
CA LYS A 343 6.42 -4.22 35.78
C LYS A 343 5.77 -5.59 36.02
N ASN A 344 6.58 -6.64 36.07
CA ASN A 344 6.13 -7.93 36.56
C ASN A 344 5.46 -7.69 37.91
N LYS A 345 4.16 -7.99 38.02
CA LYS A 345 3.50 -8.24 39.29
C LYS A 345 4.14 -9.50 39.88
N LYS A 346 5.28 -9.33 40.53
CA LYS A 346 5.69 -10.16 41.65
C LYS A 346 5.49 -9.29 42.89
N ASP A 347 5.04 -9.93 43.96
CA ASP A 347 4.70 -9.38 45.27
C ASP A 347 3.21 -9.04 45.41
N ASP A 348 2.42 -10.10 45.67
CA ASP A 348 1.49 -10.15 46.80
C ASP A 348 1.56 -11.56 47.42
#